data_AF-A0A2X2BDG0-F1
#
_entry.id   AF-A0A2X2BDG0-F1
#
_cell.length_a   1.000
_cell.length_b   1.000
_cell.length_c   1.000
_cell.angle_alpha   90.00
_cell.angle_beta   90.00
_cell.angle_gamma   90.00
#
_symmetry.space_group_name_H-M   'P 1'
#
loop_
_entity.id
_entity.type
_entity.pdbx_description
1 polymer ?
#
loop_
_entity_poly.entity_id
_entity_poly.type
_entity_poly.pdbx_seq_one_letter_code
_entity_poly.pdbx_strand_id
1 'polypeptide(L)'
;MILWSHRPSLHFACVYIGFEQYKRNELGLLNKHSEKMPDAVKTGNITLLSSCYPPIVNNHHFWKLLSHYSANGSMLMSLDTIKHMISDYILYRDTDRQITRKCERLLNGLVELKTHLYDYILKGKPYRCLSLSLFIDETQYENRGEAFVFTTHLYHFFPFCLSENMLLEMSVTLNDQKNTTWYLSPSPLRGYKSMI
;
A
#
# COMPACT_ATOMS: atom_id res chain seq x y z
N MET A 1 -5.48 -19.07 43.14
CA MET A 1 -6.72 -18.28 43.25
C MET A 1 -6.36 -16.81 43.06
N ILE A 2 -6.49 -16.28 41.84
CA ILE A 2 -6.12 -14.90 41.51
C ILE A 2 -7.36 -14.03 41.68
N LEU A 3 -7.36 -13.18 42.70
CA LEU A 3 -8.38 -12.17 42.95
C LEU A 3 -8.21 -11.01 41.96
N TRP A 4 -9.06 -10.94 40.95
CA TRP A 4 -9.19 -9.75 40.10
C TRP A 4 -9.94 -8.67 40.89
N SER A 5 -9.22 -7.70 41.48
CA SER A 5 -9.82 -6.67 42.36
C SER A 5 -10.33 -5.43 41.62
N HIS A 6 -10.25 -5.35 40.29
CA HIS A 6 -10.84 -4.25 39.51
C HIS A 6 -11.52 -4.82 38.26
N ARG A 7 -12.82 -4.54 38.09
CA ARG A 7 -13.50 -4.75 36.80
C ARG A 7 -12.88 -3.76 35.80
N PRO A 8 -12.40 -4.20 34.62
CA PRO A 8 -11.97 -3.26 33.59
C PRO A 8 -13.15 -2.35 33.24
N SER A 9 -12.95 -1.03 33.37
CA SER A 9 -13.94 -0.02 32.96
C SER A 9 -14.24 -0.20 31.47
N LEU A 10 -15.50 -0.49 31.14
CA LEU A 10 -15.96 -0.64 29.77
C LEU A 10 -15.86 0.71 29.05
N HIS A 11 -14.96 0.78 28.06
CA HIS A 11 -14.87 1.89 27.12
C HIS A 11 -15.41 1.42 25.78
N PHE A 12 -16.45 2.09 25.28
CA PHE A 12 -17.00 1.83 23.96
C PHE A 12 -16.58 2.95 23.01
N ALA A 13 -15.96 2.57 21.89
CA ALA A 13 -15.77 3.46 20.76
C ALA A 13 -16.72 3.00 19.64
N CYS A 14 -17.54 3.92 19.15
CA CYS A 14 -18.47 3.66 18.07
C CYS A 14 -18.07 4.48 16.84
N VAL A 15 -18.14 3.88 15.67
CA VAL A 15 -17.97 4.57 14.39
C VAL A 15 -19.29 4.51 13.64
N TYR A 16 -19.74 5.64 13.11
CA TYR A 16 -20.92 5.68 12.26
C TYR A 16 -20.54 5.22 10.85
N ILE A 17 -21.16 4.13 10.39
CA ILE A 17 -21.01 3.64 9.02
C ILE A 17 -22.35 3.86 8.32
N GLY A 18 -22.40 4.88 7.47
CA GLY A 18 -23.55 5.16 6.61
C GLY A 18 -23.47 4.34 5.33
N PHE A 19 -24.58 3.71 4.94
CA PHE A 19 -24.70 3.01 3.64
C PHE A 19 -25.05 3.97 2.49
N GLU A 20 -25.61 5.15 2.80
CA GLU A 20 -25.88 6.20 1.82
C GLU A 20 -24.64 7.10 1.66
N GLN A 21 -24.32 7.44 0.40
CA GLN A 21 -23.34 8.49 0.11
C GLN A 21 -23.80 9.82 0.71
N TYR A 22 -22.86 10.59 1.28
CA TYR A 22 -23.14 11.90 1.87
C TYR A 22 -23.85 12.79 0.84
N LYS A 23 -25.12 13.12 1.09
CA LYS A 23 -25.91 14.03 0.23
C LYS A 23 -25.30 15.44 0.14
N ARG A 24 -24.50 15.81 1.13
CA ARG A 24 -23.76 17.07 1.19
C ARG A 24 -22.29 16.78 1.48
N ASN A 25 -21.42 17.02 0.50
CA ASN A 25 -19.98 16.86 0.61
C ASN A 25 -19.31 18.08 -0.03
N GLU A 26 -19.06 19.09 0.79
CA GLU A 26 -18.54 20.39 0.37
C GLU A 26 -17.27 20.73 1.18
N LEU A 27 -16.38 21.54 0.61
CA LEU A 27 -15.25 22.07 1.36
C LEU A 27 -15.73 23.02 2.47
N GLY A 28 -15.09 22.93 3.63
CA GLY A 28 -15.47 23.72 4.81
C GLY A 28 -16.74 23.26 5.55
N LEU A 29 -17.37 22.15 5.16
CA LEU A 29 -18.54 21.58 5.84
C LEU A 29 -18.20 21.11 7.27
N LEU A 30 -17.03 20.51 7.47
CA LEU A 30 -16.56 20.11 8.80
C LEU A 30 -15.89 21.28 9.49
N ASN A 31 -16.69 22.06 10.23
CA ASN A 31 -16.27 23.30 10.88
C ASN A 31 -16.51 23.34 12.39
N LYS A 32 -16.68 22.18 13.05
CA LYS A 32 -16.90 22.14 14.51
C LYS A 32 -15.59 22.44 15.25
N HIS A 33 -15.60 23.52 16.02
CA HIS A 33 -14.52 23.92 16.92
C HIS A 33 -14.53 23.05 18.19
N SER A 34 -13.35 22.63 18.65
CA SER A 34 -13.18 22.02 19.97
C SER A 34 -13.05 23.11 21.03
N GLU A 35 -13.56 22.89 22.25
CA GLU A 35 -13.40 23.81 23.39
C GLU A 35 -11.93 24.13 23.72
N LYS A 36 -11.00 23.28 23.28
CA LYS A 36 -9.55 23.47 23.47
C LYS A 36 -8.89 24.36 22.40
N MET A 37 -9.62 24.79 21.36
CA MET A 37 -9.07 25.64 20.29
C MET A 37 -9.30 27.13 20.56
N PRO A 38 -8.32 28.00 20.28
CA PRO A 38 -8.52 29.46 20.37
C PRO A 38 -9.55 29.98 19.36
N ASP A 39 -10.33 30.99 19.77
CA ASP A 39 -11.42 31.59 18.97
C ASP A 39 -10.96 32.17 17.62
N ALA A 40 -9.69 32.55 17.50
CA ALA A 40 -9.13 33.13 16.28
C ALA A 40 -8.92 32.10 15.15
N VAL A 41 -8.97 30.79 15.45
CA VAL A 41 -8.64 29.73 14.48
C VAL A 41 -9.90 29.14 13.89
N LYS A 42 -10.11 29.32 12.58
CA LYS A 42 -11.20 28.70 11.83
C LYS A 42 -10.83 27.29 11.39
N THR A 43 -11.75 26.34 11.56
CA THR A 43 -11.59 24.94 11.10
C THR A 43 -12.46 24.65 9.88
N GLY A 44 -11.93 23.86 8.95
CA GLY A 44 -12.64 23.40 7.76
C GLY A 44 -11.92 22.22 7.12
N ASN A 45 -12.65 21.31 6.49
CA ASN A 45 -12.05 20.27 5.66
C ASN A 45 -11.46 20.87 4.38
N ILE A 46 -10.22 20.47 4.05
CA ILE A 46 -9.49 20.88 2.85
C ILE A 46 -9.69 19.92 1.66
N THR A 47 -10.25 18.75 1.92
CA THR A 47 -10.64 17.76 0.92
C THR A 47 -12.09 17.35 1.13
N LEU A 48 -12.71 16.80 0.09
CA LEU A 48 -14.01 16.15 0.23
C LEU A 48 -13.92 14.96 1.19
N LEU A 49 -15.03 14.68 1.86
CA LEU A 49 -15.16 13.52 2.74
C LEU A 49 -15.04 12.25 1.91
N SER A 50 -14.23 11.30 2.41
CA SER A 50 -14.10 9.99 1.81
C SER A 50 -15.41 9.20 1.94
N SER A 51 -15.68 8.35 0.95
CA SER A 51 -16.81 7.42 0.99
C SER A 51 -16.69 6.45 2.18
N CYS A 52 -17.82 6.08 2.77
CA CYS A 52 -17.85 4.98 3.73
C CYS A 52 -17.76 3.66 2.98
N TYR A 53 -16.78 2.83 3.34
CA TYR A 53 -16.66 1.47 2.83
C TYR A 53 -17.26 0.49 3.84
N PRO A 54 -18.21 -0.38 3.44
CA PRO A 54 -18.83 -1.33 4.36
C PRO A 54 -17.80 -2.36 4.81
N PRO A 55 -17.93 -2.95 6.01
CA PRO A 55 -17.04 -4.03 6.42
C PRO A 55 -17.14 -5.18 5.41
N ILE A 56 -16.00 -5.77 5.07
CA ILE A 56 -15.97 -6.93 4.19
C ILE A 56 -16.62 -8.08 4.96
N VAL A 57 -17.75 -8.57 4.46
CA VAL A 57 -18.45 -9.73 5.03
C VAL A 57 -18.29 -10.97 4.16
N ASN A 58 -17.74 -10.83 2.95
CA ASN A 58 -17.61 -11.91 1.99
C ASN A 58 -16.34 -12.74 2.24
N ASN A 59 -16.54 -14.04 2.46
CA ASN A 59 -15.55 -15.03 2.86
C ASN A 59 -14.34 -15.12 1.89
N HIS A 60 -14.54 -14.97 0.57
CA HIS A 60 -13.49 -15.29 -0.40
C HIS A 60 -12.30 -14.30 -0.41
N HIS A 61 -12.55 -13.00 -0.22
CA HIS A 61 -11.49 -11.99 -0.16
C HIS A 61 -10.57 -12.19 1.06
N PHE A 62 -11.14 -12.61 2.19
CA PHE A 62 -10.37 -12.88 3.40
C PHE A 62 -9.35 -13.99 3.20
N TRP A 63 -9.72 -15.09 2.57
CA TRP A 63 -8.80 -16.21 2.34
C TRP A 63 -7.64 -15.83 1.43
N LYS A 64 -7.90 -15.01 0.40
CA LYS A 64 -6.86 -14.47 -0.48
C LYS A 64 -5.87 -13.62 0.30
N LEU A 65 -6.35 -12.64 1.06
CA LEU A 65 -5.50 -11.80 1.91
C LEU A 65 -4.75 -12.63 2.96
N LEU A 66 -5.40 -13.62 3.57
CA LEU A 66 -4.77 -14.50 4.56
C LEU A 66 -3.63 -15.31 3.93
N SER A 67 -3.80 -15.76 2.69
CA SER A 67 -2.75 -16.47 1.95
C SER A 67 -1.51 -15.61 1.72
N HIS A 68 -1.65 -14.28 1.64
CA HIS A 68 -0.49 -13.40 1.51
C HIS A 68 0.42 -13.40 2.74
N TYR A 69 -0.06 -13.78 3.93
CA TYR A 69 0.83 -13.94 5.09
C TYR A 69 1.88 -15.04 4.89
N SER A 70 1.67 -15.99 3.97
CA SER A 70 2.68 -16.96 3.55
C SER A 70 3.48 -16.52 2.32
N ALA A 71 3.31 -15.28 1.84
CA ALA A 71 4.05 -14.73 0.70
C ALA A 71 5.57 -14.86 0.90
N ASN A 72 6.29 -15.11 -0.17
CA ASN A 72 7.74 -15.32 -0.10
C ASN A 72 8.43 -14.66 -1.29
N GLY A 73 9.76 -14.63 -1.28
CA GLY A 73 10.55 -13.93 -2.30
C GLY A 73 10.32 -14.43 -3.73
N SER A 74 9.86 -15.67 -3.93
CA SER A 74 9.58 -16.18 -5.28
C SER A 74 8.39 -15.46 -5.94
N MET A 75 7.45 -14.94 -5.14
CA MET A 75 6.33 -14.14 -5.66
C MET A 75 6.81 -12.85 -6.32
N LEU A 76 7.95 -12.31 -5.90
CA LEU A 76 8.56 -11.13 -6.49
C LEU A 76 9.36 -11.42 -7.75
N MET A 77 9.49 -12.69 -8.15
CA MET A 77 10.20 -13.08 -9.37
C MET A 77 9.30 -13.08 -10.62
N SER A 78 7.98 -12.92 -10.43
CA SER A 78 7.00 -12.97 -11.51
C SER A 78 6.12 -11.72 -11.49
N LEU A 79 6.08 -11.01 -12.61
CA LEU A 79 5.26 -9.82 -12.76
C LEU A 79 3.77 -10.14 -12.61
N ASP A 80 3.31 -11.26 -13.18
CA ASP A 80 1.90 -11.67 -13.08
C ASP A 80 1.52 -12.01 -11.64
N THR A 81 2.43 -12.63 -10.88
CA THR A 81 2.20 -12.93 -9.46
C THR A 81 2.12 -11.64 -8.64
N ILE A 82 2.98 -10.65 -8.91
CA ILE A 82 2.89 -9.32 -8.29
C ILE A 82 1.55 -8.66 -8.64
N LYS A 83 1.17 -8.63 -9.93
CA LYS A 83 -0.09 -8.03 -10.36
C LYS A 83 -1.29 -8.68 -9.66
N HIS A 84 -1.31 -10.02 -9.60
CA HIS A 84 -2.37 -10.76 -8.92
C HIS A 84 -2.42 -10.46 -7.42
N MET A 85 -1.26 -10.51 -6.74
CA MET A 85 -1.16 -10.22 -5.31
C MET A 85 -1.65 -8.81 -4.98
N ILE A 86 -1.26 -7.79 -5.75
CA ILE A 86 -1.73 -6.40 -5.52
C ILE A 86 -3.22 -6.25 -5.87
N SER A 87 -3.68 -6.92 -6.92
CA SER A 87 -5.07 -6.92 -7.37
C SER A 87 -6.04 -7.47 -6.31
N ASP A 88 -5.59 -8.41 -5.47
CA ASP A 88 -6.37 -8.95 -4.36
C ASP A 88 -6.59 -7.95 -3.20
N TYR A 89 -5.82 -6.86 -3.13
CA TYR A 89 -6.07 -5.74 -2.20
C TYR A 89 -7.13 -4.75 -2.71
N ILE A 90 -7.68 -4.96 -3.91
CA ILE A 90 -8.80 -4.17 -4.44
C ILE A 90 -10.10 -4.82 -3.96
N LEU A 91 -10.56 -4.43 -2.77
CA LEU A 91 -11.62 -5.14 -2.02
C LEU A 91 -13.05 -4.76 -2.42
N TYR A 92 -13.26 -3.56 -2.97
CA TYR A 92 -14.58 -3.01 -3.26
C TYR A 92 -14.85 -2.83 -4.77
N ARG A 93 -14.51 -3.85 -5.57
CA ARG A 93 -14.60 -3.81 -7.04
C ARG A 93 -15.98 -3.43 -7.57
N ASP A 94 -17.01 -3.96 -6.93
CA ASP A 94 -18.40 -3.76 -7.36
C ASP A 94 -18.96 -2.41 -6.91
N THR A 95 -18.49 -1.88 -5.78
CA THR A 95 -18.99 -0.64 -5.16
C THR A 95 -18.30 0.59 -5.73
N ASP A 96 -16.99 0.52 -5.97
CA ASP A 96 -16.18 1.66 -6.43
C ASP A 96 -15.44 1.34 -7.74
N ARG A 97 -16.19 1.46 -8.85
CA ARG A 97 -15.66 1.22 -10.19
C ARG A 97 -14.58 2.21 -10.60
N GLN A 98 -14.60 3.44 -10.07
CA GLN A 98 -13.62 4.46 -10.44
C GLN A 98 -12.25 4.14 -9.84
N ILE A 99 -12.20 3.85 -8.53
CA ILE A 99 -10.96 3.43 -7.87
C ILE A 99 -10.45 2.11 -8.48
N THR A 100 -11.35 1.16 -8.73
CA THR A 100 -10.97 -0.12 -9.34
C THR A 100 -10.30 0.05 -10.69
N ARG A 101 -10.92 0.82 -11.61
CA ARG A 101 -10.32 1.13 -12.92
C ARG A 101 -8.99 1.84 -12.79
N LYS A 102 -8.87 2.78 -11.84
CA LYS A 102 -7.60 3.46 -11.56
C LYS A 102 -6.53 2.46 -11.15
N CYS A 103 -6.79 1.61 -10.15
CA CYS A 103 -5.84 0.61 -9.69
C CYS A 103 -5.46 -0.40 -10.78
N GLU A 104 -6.42 -0.89 -11.56
CA GLU A 104 -6.16 -1.79 -12.68
C GLU A 104 -5.29 -1.14 -13.76
N ARG A 105 -5.56 0.12 -14.09
CA ARG A 105 -4.72 0.89 -15.01
C ARG A 105 -3.28 1.02 -14.49
N LEU A 106 -3.10 1.36 -13.21
CA LEU A 106 -1.77 1.44 -12.58
C LEU A 106 -1.02 0.10 -12.64
N LEU A 107 -1.73 -1.02 -12.42
CA LEU A 107 -1.18 -2.38 -12.53
C LEU A 107 -0.85 -2.75 -13.97
N ASN A 108 -1.69 -2.37 -14.93
CA ASN A 108 -1.44 -2.59 -16.36
C ASN A 108 -0.22 -1.80 -16.85
N GLY A 109 0.09 -0.67 -16.21
CA GLY A 109 1.31 0.09 -16.46
C GLY A 109 2.61 -0.65 -16.13
N LEU A 110 2.55 -1.75 -15.37
CA LEU A 110 3.72 -2.61 -15.15
C LEU A 110 3.91 -3.53 -16.36
N VAL A 111 5.00 -3.39 -17.11
CA VAL A 111 5.18 -4.08 -18.40
C VAL A 111 6.15 -5.24 -18.31
N GLU A 112 7.31 -5.02 -17.69
CA GLU A 112 8.36 -6.04 -17.57
C GLU A 112 8.97 -6.00 -16.18
N LEU A 113 9.40 -7.16 -15.69
CA LEU A 113 10.13 -7.29 -14.44
C LEU A 113 11.36 -8.16 -14.70
N LYS A 114 12.53 -7.63 -14.35
CA LYS A 114 13.78 -8.41 -14.29
C LYS A 114 14.19 -8.52 -12.85
N THR A 115 14.54 -9.73 -12.44
CA THR A 115 14.97 -9.99 -11.08
C THR A 115 16.33 -10.67 -11.06
N HIS A 116 17.15 -10.29 -10.09
CA HIS A 116 18.45 -10.93 -9.88
C HIS A 116 18.76 -11.03 -8.39
N LEU A 117 19.32 -12.17 -7.99
CA LEU A 117 19.78 -12.38 -6.62
C LEU A 117 21.30 -12.31 -6.59
N TYR A 118 21.84 -11.51 -5.69
CA TYR A 118 23.26 -11.36 -5.49
C TYR A 118 23.59 -11.18 -4.00
N ASP A 119 24.87 -11.27 -3.64
CA ASP A 119 25.31 -11.09 -2.26
C ASP A 119 25.78 -9.65 -2.02
N TYR A 120 25.25 -9.02 -0.98
CA TYR A 120 25.51 -7.63 -0.63
C TYR A 120 26.18 -7.54 0.74
N ILE A 121 27.34 -6.89 0.82
CA ILE A 121 28.03 -6.69 2.10
C ILE A 121 27.61 -5.34 2.68
N LEU A 122 26.84 -5.37 3.77
CA LEU A 122 26.45 -4.18 4.50
C LEU A 122 27.16 -4.15 5.85
N LYS A 123 28.03 -3.15 6.07
CA LYS A 123 28.79 -2.98 7.33
C LYS A 123 29.55 -4.25 7.76
N GLY A 124 30.19 -4.92 6.81
CA GLY A 124 30.97 -6.15 7.05
C GLY A 124 30.14 -7.43 7.25
N LYS A 125 28.81 -7.36 7.13
CA LYS A 125 27.92 -8.53 7.17
C LYS A 125 27.40 -8.87 5.77
N PRO A 126 27.48 -10.12 5.31
CA PRO A 126 26.89 -10.53 4.05
C PRO A 126 25.37 -10.68 4.20
N TYR A 127 24.63 -10.17 3.22
CA TYR A 127 23.19 -10.30 3.08
C TYR A 127 22.86 -10.82 1.68
N ARG A 128 21.77 -11.56 1.55
CA ARG A 128 21.22 -11.89 0.23
C ARG A 128 20.38 -10.72 -0.26
N CYS A 129 20.69 -10.16 -1.42
CA CYS A 129 19.95 -9.04 -1.99
C CYS A 129 19.13 -9.49 -3.20
N LEU A 130 17.88 -9.07 -3.25
CA LEU A 130 17.00 -9.18 -4.41
C LEU A 130 16.97 -7.83 -5.12
N SER A 131 17.47 -7.82 -6.36
CA SER A 131 17.38 -6.71 -7.29
C SER A 131 16.13 -6.84 -8.15
N LEU A 132 15.27 -5.83 -8.12
CA LEU A 132 14.10 -5.71 -9.00
C LEU A 132 14.30 -4.55 -9.98
N SER A 133 14.33 -4.84 -11.27
CA SER A 133 14.27 -3.83 -12.32
C SER A 133 12.90 -3.89 -12.99
N LEU A 134 12.09 -2.88 -12.69
CA LEU A 134 10.72 -2.78 -13.16
C LEU A 134 10.64 -1.84 -14.36
N PHE A 135 10.11 -2.31 -15.48
CA PHE A 135 9.81 -1.49 -16.63
C PHE A 135 8.33 -1.09 -16.63
N ILE A 136 8.05 0.20 -16.78
CA ILE A 136 6.68 0.74 -16.76
C ILE A 136 6.34 1.51 -18.04
N ASP A 137 5.08 1.41 -18.45
CA ASP A 137 4.48 2.20 -19.53
C ASP A 137 3.91 3.51 -18.95
N GLU A 138 4.59 4.62 -19.22
CA GLU A 138 4.21 5.95 -18.73
C GLU A 138 2.79 6.36 -19.19
N THR A 139 2.30 5.84 -20.31
CA THR A 139 0.97 6.18 -20.84
C THR A 139 -0.18 5.65 -19.99
N GLN A 140 0.08 4.66 -19.14
CA GLN A 140 -0.90 4.13 -18.18
C GLN A 140 -1.01 4.96 -16.91
N TYR A 141 -0.24 6.06 -16.76
CA TYR A 141 -0.26 6.93 -15.59
C TYR A 141 -0.76 8.33 -15.98
N GLU A 142 -1.43 9.03 -15.06
CA GLU A 142 -1.93 10.40 -15.29
C GLU A 142 -0.75 11.37 -15.47
N ASN A 143 0.33 11.14 -14.74
CA ASN A 143 1.58 11.88 -14.81
C ASN A 143 2.71 11.07 -14.17
N ARG A 144 3.96 11.56 -14.33
CA ARG A 144 5.16 10.96 -13.71
C ARG A 144 5.09 10.88 -12.18
N GLY A 145 4.45 11.83 -11.53
CA GLY A 145 4.28 11.83 -10.09
C GLY A 145 3.44 10.65 -9.61
N GLU A 146 2.34 10.34 -10.30
CA GLU A 146 1.51 9.18 -10.00
C GLU A 146 2.28 7.87 -10.18
N ALA A 147 3.02 7.73 -11.28
CA ALA A 147 3.86 6.57 -11.54
C ALA A 147 4.94 6.39 -10.45
N PHE A 148 5.61 7.48 -10.07
CA PHE A 148 6.65 7.48 -9.04
C PHE A 148 6.07 7.08 -7.67
N VAL A 149 4.95 7.70 -7.27
CA VAL A 149 4.28 7.38 -6.00
C VAL A 149 3.83 5.93 -6.00
N PHE A 150 3.20 5.43 -7.07
CA PHE A 150 2.75 4.05 -7.15
C PHE A 150 3.90 3.04 -7.01
N THR A 151 4.97 3.22 -7.79
CA THR A 151 6.15 2.34 -7.73
C THR A 151 6.88 2.42 -6.40
N THR A 152 6.90 3.59 -5.75
CA THR A 152 7.42 3.75 -4.38
C THR A 152 6.59 2.98 -3.36
N HIS A 153 5.25 2.96 -3.48
CA HIS A 153 4.40 2.13 -2.62
C HIS A 153 4.69 0.65 -2.81
N LEU A 154 4.87 0.18 -4.06
CA LEU A 154 5.27 -1.20 -4.33
C LEU A 154 6.62 -1.53 -3.67
N TYR A 155 7.60 -0.63 -3.78
CA TYR A 155 8.91 -0.79 -3.17
C TYR A 155 8.85 -0.95 -1.66
N HIS A 156 8.00 -0.18 -0.96
CA HIS A 156 7.83 -0.30 0.49
C HIS A 156 6.96 -1.48 0.92
N PHE A 157 6.12 -1.99 0.01
CA PHE A 157 5.27 -3.15 0.25
C PHE A 157 6.03 -4.48 0.12
N PHE A 158 6.86 -4.64 -0.92
CA PHE A 158 7.56 -5.88 -1.23
C PHE A 158 8.46 -6.49 -0.12
N PRO A 159 9.05 -5.74 0.83
CA PRO A 159 9.75 -6.33 1.96
C PRO A 159 8.87 -7.26 2.82
N PHE A 160 7.54 -7.15 2.74
CA PHE A 160 6.61 -8.11 3.34
C PHE A 160 6.76 -9.52 2.78
N CYS A 161 7.22 -9.67 1.53
CA CYS A 161 7.46 -10.97 0.91
C CYS A 161 8.83 -11.56 1.26
N LEU A 162 9.70 -10.81 1.95
CA LEU A 162 11.10 -11.17 2.18
C LEU A 162 11.38 -11.44 3.65
N SER A 163 12.35 -12.32 3.91
CA SER A 163 12.85 -12.56 5.26
C SER A 163 13.75 -11.41 5.73
N GLU A 164 13.89 -11.27 7.04
CA GLU A 164 14.76 -10.26 7.66
C GLU A 164 16.24 -10.36 7.24
N ASN A 165 16.69 -11.50 6.73
CA ASN A 165 18.08 -11.68 6.27
C ASN A 165 18.25 -11.33 4.78
N MET A 166 17.18 -10.89 4.12
CA MET A 166 17.20 -10.44 2.74
C MET A 166 17.08 -8.92 2.64
N LEU A 167 17.76 -8.39 1.64
CA LEU A 167 17.69 -7.01 1.20
C LEU A 167 16.92 -6.90 -0.12
N LEU A 168 16.30 -5.75 -0.35
CA LEU A 168 15.55 -5.41 -1.55
C LEU A 168 16.04 -4.09 -2.12
N GLU A 169 16.49 -4.12 -3.36
CA GLU A 169 16.69 -2.92 -4.17
C GLU A 169 15.70 -2.93 -5.33
N MET A 170 15.28 -1.73 -5.76
CA MET A 170 14.35 -1.59 -6.86
C MET A 170 14.75 -0.40 -7.72
N SER A 171 14.84 -0.64 -9.01
CA SER A 171 14.98 0.38 -10.04
C SER A 171 13.76 0.34 -10.96
N VAL A 172 13.37 1.51 -11.47
CA VAL A 172 12.21 1.65 -12.34
C VAL A 172 12.63 2.37 -13.61
N THR A 173 12.44 1.74 -14.76
CA THR A 173 12.73 2.35 -16.07
C THR A 173 11.43 2.67 -16.79
N LEU A 174 11.35 3.86 -17.37
CA LEU A 174 10.19 4.33 -18.11
C LEU A 174 10.40 4.16 -19.61
N ASN A 175 9.34 3.85 -20.35
CA ASN A 175 9.32 3.79 -21.83
C ASN A 175 9.43 5.16 -22.54
N ASP A 176 9.95 6.20 -21.88
CA ASP A 176 10.14 7.52 -22.51
C ASP A 176 11.30 7.48 -23.51
N GLN A 177 11.33 8.41 -24.48
CA GLN A 177 12.39 8.58 -25.47
C GLN A 177 13.80 8.71 -24.85
N LYS A 178 13.88 9.06 -23.56
CA LYS A 178 15.13 9.26 -22.81
C LYS A 178 15.52 8.09 -21.90
N ASN A 179 14.77 6.98 -21.84
CA ASN A 179 15.03 5.83 -20.95
C ASN A 179 15.40 6.24 -19.51
N THR A 180 14.58 7.12 -18.92
CA THR A 180 14.84 7.58 -17.55
C THR A 180 14.70 6.42 -16.58
N THR A 181 15.67 6.27 -15.68
CA THR A 181 15.64 5.24 -14.61
C THR A 181 15.60 5.91 -13.25
N TRP A 182 14.64 5.51 -12.41
CA TRP A 182 14.51 5.90 -11.02
C TRP A 182 15.13 4.84 -10.12
N TYR A 183 15.98 5.27 -9.19
CA TYR A 183 16.47 4.44 -8.09
C TYR A 183 15.70 4.85 -6.83
N LEU A 184 14.80 3.98 -6.36
CA LEU A 184 13.81 4.37 -5.35
C LEU A 184 14.40 4.56 -3.94
N SER A 185 15.62 4.09 -3.68
CA SER A 185 16.34 4.33 -2.43
C SER A 185 17.85 4.22 -2.61
N PRO A 186 18.66 5.04 -1.89
CA PRO A 186 20.11 4.90 -1.85
C PRO A 186 20.58 3.65 -1.10
N SER A 187 19.72 3.04 -0.28
CA SER A 187 20.03 1.82 0.48
C SER A 187 18.93 0.75 0.35
N PRO A 188 19.28 -0.53 0.18
CA PRO A 188 18.29 -1.60 0.10
C PRO A 188 17.40 -1.69 1.35
N LEU A 189 16.12 -2.00 1.15
CA LEU A 189 15.16 -2.25 2.24
C LEU A 189 15.35 -3.66 2.79
N ARG A 190 15.19 -3.83 4.09
CA ARG A 190 15.27 -5.13 4.75
C ARG A 190 13.90 -5.80 4.74
N GLY A 191 13.85 -7.12 4.49
CA GLY A 191 12.62 -7.89 4.60
C GLY A 191 12.03 -7.87 6.02
N TYR A 192 10.72 -8.09 6.14
CA TYR A 192 10.00 -7.99 7.41
C TYR A 192 9.74 -9.33 8.09
N LYS A 193 9.87 -10.45 7.38
CA LYS A 193 9.53 -11.77 7.95
C LYS A 193 10.67 -12.32 8.80
N SER A 194 10.40 -12.48 10.09
CA SER A 194 11.27 -13.23 10.98
C SER A 194 11.21 -14.72 10.64
N MET A 195 12.37 -15.35 10.51
CA MET A 195 12.48 -16.80 10.34
C MET A 195 12.50 -17.43 11.74
N ILE A 196 11.34 -17.52 12.40
CA ILE A 196 11.16 -18.29 13.64
C ILE A 196 10.57 -19.65 13.26
#